data_AF-A0A957YB10-F1
#
_entry.id   AF-A0A957YB10-F1
#
_cell.length_a   1.000
_cell.length_b   1.000
_cell.length_c   1.000
_cell.angle_alpha   90.00
_cell.angle_beta   90.00
_cell.angle_gamma   90.00
#
_symmetry.space_group_name_H-M   'P 1'
#
loop_
_entity.id
_entity.type
_entity.pdbx_description
1 polymer ?
#
loop_
_entity_poly.entity_id
_entity_poly.type
_entity_poly.pdbx_seq_one_letter_code
_entity_poly.pdbx_strand_id
1 'polypeptide(L)'
;MTATRQSWSNLKSLPDQYALLALQREFTEQEYARICRGFIPRGMEDRWFIYIEGDTLYMHRSWTGYCIYQLCFLKTDTGYAIGEICVNRDPSQYSYSDDHYDEKLLTALLENLLLGGHAPLPMAPHVPAGIATDLHLLHVAGVSHKEEEQPQEPSISSIWGWLWRWLLWLIKG
;
A
#
# COMPACT_ATOMS: atom_id res chain seq x y z
N MET A 1 17.02 -6.95 7.66
CA MET A 1 16.94 -5.69 8.42
C MET A 1 15.49 -5.48 8.81
N THR A 2 15.23 -4.99 10.02
CA THR A 2 13.89 -4.64 10.48
C THR A 2 13.61 -3.18 10.18
N ALA A 3 12.45 -2.88 9.59
CA ALA A 3 11.98 -1.53 9.38
C ALA A 3 11.64 -0.86 10.71
N THR A 4 12.13 0.36 10.90
CA THR A 4 11.81 1.20 12.07
C THR A 4 11.36 2.56 11.58
N ARG A 5 10.72 3.38 12.41
CA ARG A 5 10.35 4.76 12.05
C ARG A 5 11.49 5.58 11.45
N GLN A 6 12.74 5.29 11.82
CA GLN A 6 13.94 5.99 11.34
C GLN A 6 14.49 5.43 10.02
N SER A 7 13.99 4.28 9.55
CA SER A 7 14.41 3.64 8.31
C SER A 7 13.93 4.37 7.05
N TRP A 8 13.02 5.34 7.18
CA TRP A 8 12.52 6.15 6.08
C TRP A 8 12.40 7.62 6.50
N SER A 9 12.52 8.52 5.53
CA SER A 9 12.44 9.97 5.77
C SER A 9 11.10 10.54 5.34
N ASN A 10 10.76 11.74 5.82
CA ASN A 10 9.55 12.49 5.45
C ASN A 10 8.22 11.77 5.76
N LEU A 11 8.17 10.93 6.80
CA LEU A 11 6.93 10.31 7.25
C LEU A 11 5.96 11.37 7.79
N LYS A 12 4.72 11.32 7.33
CA LYS A 12 3.62 12.17 7.78
C LYS A 12 2.64 11.32 8.59
N SER A 13 2.11 11.86 9.67
CA SER A 13 1.08 11.18 10.46
C SER A 13 -0.17 10.91 9.63
N LEU A 14 -1.00 9.97 10.09
CA LEU A 14 -2.36 9.87 9.60
C LEU A 14 -3.08 11.21 9.84
N PRO A 15 -3.83 11.74 8.86
CA PRO A 15 -4.57 12.98 9.03
C PRO A 15 -5.78 12.80 9.95
N ASP A 16 -6.32 13.89 10.48
CA ASP A 16 -7.58 13.89 11.26
C ASP A 16 -8.79 13.43 10.42
N GLN A 17 -8.69 13.54 9.09
CA GLN A 17 -9.68 13.01 8.17
C GLN A 17 -9.36 11.54 7.85
N TYR A 18 -9.89 10.64 8.67
CA TYR A 18 -9.76 9.20 8.50
C TYR A 18 -11.11 8.49 8.70
N ALA A 19 -11.19 7.23 8.28
CA ALA A 19 -12.31 6.34 8.57
C ALA A 19 -11.82 5.08 9.29
N LEU A 20 -12.74 4.40 9.97
CA LEU A 20 -12.49 3.07 10.54
C LEU A 20 -12.80 2.01 9.49
N LEU A 21 -11.89 1.07 9.30
CA LEU A 21 -12.05 -0.02 8.35
C LEU A 21 -12.37 -1.33 9.08
N ALA A 22 -13.38 -2.05 8.62
CA ALA A 22 -13.72 -3.37 9.16
C ALA A 22 -12.96 -4.46 8.39
N LEU A 23 -11.96 -5.07 9.03
CA LEU A 23 -11.26 -6.25 8.51
C LEU A 23 -10.88 -7.14 9.70
N GLN A 24 -11.27 -8.42 9.62
CA GLN A 24 -10.95 -9.42 10.64
C GLN A 24 -9.89 -10.37 10.12
N ARG A 25 -8.78 -10.47 10.83
CA ARG A 25 -7.71 -11.42 10.54
C ARG A 25 -6.95 -11.78 11.80
N GLU A 26 -6.65 -13.06 11.95
CA GLU A 26 -5.76 -13.58 12.99
C GLU A 26 -4.43 -13.99 12.37
N PHE A 27 -3.39 -13.89 13.19
CA PHE A 27 -2.02 -14.24 12.84
C PHE A 27 -1.43 -15.12 13.93
N THR A 28 -0.76 -16.17 13.51
CA THR A 28 0.12 -16.94 14.37
C THR A 28 1.26 -16.07 14.90
N GLU A 29 1.92 -16.49 15.97
CA GLU A 29 3.11 -15.78 16.47
C GLU A 29 4.22 -15.65 15.42
N GLN A 30 4.33 -16.65 14.53
CA GLN A 30 5.32 -16.66 13.46
C GLN A 30 5.00 -15.63 12.37
N GLU A 31 3.73 -15.49 11.99
CA GLU A 31 3.26 -14.47 11.05
C GLU A 31 3.41 -13.08 11.65
N TYR A 32 3.01 -12.88 12.91
CA TYR A 32 3.21 -11.62 13.60
C TYR A 32 4.70 -11.22 13.67
N ALA A 33 5.59 -12.18 13.98
CA ALA A 33 7.02 -11.93 13.98
C ALA A 33 7.57 -11.53 12.58
N ARG A 34 6.93 -11.95 11.48
CA ARG A 34 7.25 -11.46 10.13
C ARG A 34 6.73 -10.06 9.90
N ILE A 35 5.48 -9.78 10.29
CA ILE A 35 4.87 -8.45 10.23
C ILE A 35 5.75 -7.42 10.97
N CYS A 36 6.26 -7.77 12.16
CA CYS A 36 7.13 -6.90 12.95
C CYS A 36 8.47 -6.57 12.28
N ARG A 37 8.89 -7.30 11.23
CA ARG A 37 10.07 -6.94 10.44
C ARG A 37 9.78 -5.75 9.52
N GLY A 38 8.51 -5.48 9.23
CA GLY A 38 8.05 -4.44 8.32
C GLY A 38 8.59 -4.62 6.90
N PHE A 39 8.52 -3.55 6.12
CA PHE A 39 8.97 -3.52 4.74
C PHE A 39 9.69 -2.20 4.43
N ILE A 40 10.93 -2.32 3.94
CA ILE A 40 11.75 -1.17 3.51
C ILE A 40 11.85 -1.23 1.97
N PRO A 41 11.40 -0.18 1.25
CA PRO A 41 11.60 -0.07 -0.18
C PRO A 41 13.07 -0.23 -0.59
N ARG A 42 13.32 -0.96 -1.68
CA ARG A 42 14.65 -1.11 -2.28
C ARG A 42 14.80 -0.33 -3.58
N GLY A 43 13.68 -0.01 -4.24
CA GLY A 43 13.65 0.69 -5.53
C GLY A 43 12.47 1.64 -5.69
N MET A 44 12.38 2.27 -6.86
CA MET A 44 11.31 3.24 -7.17
C MET A 44 9.95 2.58 -7.42
N GLU A 45 9.98 1.28 -7.73
CA GLU A 45 8.84 0.39 -7.85
C GLU A 45 8.20 0.11 -6.48
N ASP A 46 8.98 0.07 -5.40
CA ASP A 46 8.49 -0.21 -4.05
C ASP A 46 7.76 1.01 -3.48
N ARG A 47 6.44 1.02 -3.64
CA ARG A 47 5.58 2.16 -3.27
C ARG A 47 5.26 2.27 -1.78
N TRP A 48 5.58 1.25 -0.99
CA TRP A 48 5.17 1.14 0.40
C TRP A 48 6.36 1.10 1.34
N PHE A 49 6.29 1.85 2.42
CA PHE A 49 7.16 1.71 3.56
C PHE A 49 6.30 1.32 4.76
N ILE A 50 6.66 0.22 5.43
CA ILE A 50 5.85 -0.37 6.49
C ILE A 50 6.73 -0.61 7.71
N TYR A 51 6.30 -0.16 8.87
CA TYR A 51 6.99 -0.41 10.13
C TYR A 51 5.98 -0.55 11.27
N ILE A 52 6.43 -1.18 12.36
CA ILE A 52 5.64 -1.30 13.59
C ILE A 52 6.28 -0.46 14.70
N GLU A 53 5.46 0.17 15.53
CA GLU A 53 5.89 0.86 16.75
C GLU A 53 4.89 0.54 17.88
N GLY A 54 5.37 -0.07 18.96
CA GLY A 54 4.49 -0.70 19.94
C GLY A 54 3.68 -1.82 19.29
N ASP A 55 2.35 -1.74 19.39
CA ASP A 55 1.40 -2.69 18.79
C ASP A 55 0.73 -2.13 17.53
N THR A 56 1.19 -0.98 17.01
CA THR A 56 0.60 -0.31 15.85
C THR A 56 1.51 -0.42 14.64
N LEU A 57 0.97 -0.97 13.55
CA LEU A 57 1.60 -1.00 12.24
C LEU A 57 1.20 0.24 11.45
N TYR A 58 2.19 0.86 10.83
CA TYR A 58 2.06 2.05 10.01
C TYR A 58 2.43 1.71 8.57
N MET A 59 1.53 2.00 7.64
CA MET A 59 1.74 1.77 6.21
C MET A 59 1.74 3.10 5.46
N HIS A 60 2.92 3.49 5.00
CA HIS A 60 3.15 4.74 4.31
C HIS A 60 3.41 4.52 2.83
N ARG A 61 3.06 5.54 2.03
CA ARG A 61 3.57 5.68 0.68
C ARG A 61 5.03 6.11 0.72
N SER A 62 5.94 5.34 0.12
CA SER A 62 7.38 5.59 0.17
C SER A 62 7.78 6.95 -0.44
N TRP A 63 7.08 7.39 -1.49
CA TRP A 63 7.41 8.60 -2.25
C TRP A 63 7.00 9.93 -1.62
N THR A 64 5.92 9.95 -0.82
CA THR A 64 5.27 11.16 -0.29
C THR A 64 5.30 11.15 1.24
N GLY A 65 5.48 9.97 1.84
CA GLY A 65 5.44 9.75 3.27
C GLY A 65 4.04 9.77 3.87
N TYR A 66 2.97 9.92 3.06
CA TYR A 66 1.59 9.87 3.56
C TYR A 66 1.29 8.53 4.19
N CYS A 67 0.78 8.55 5.42
CA CYS A 67 0.26 7.37 6.10
C CYS A 67 -1.12 7.05 5.51
N ILE A 68 -1.29 5.85 4.96
CA ILE A 68 -2.56 5.42 4.35
C ILE A 68 -3.33 4.52 5.31
N TYR A 69 -2.64 3.58 5.96
CA TYR A 69 -3.25 2.69 6.94
C TYR A 69 -2.47 2.74 8.26
N GLN A 70 -3.22 2.77 9.35
CA GLN A 70 -2.74 2.42 10.68
C GLN A 70 -3.59 1.26 11.19
N LEU A 71 -2.96 0.23 11.73
CA LEU A 71 -3.67 -0.90 12.29
C LEU A 71 -3.01 -1.34 13.59
N CYS A 72 -3.83 -1.55 14.62
CA CYS A 72 -3.39 -2.04 15.92
C CYS A 72 -3.55 -3.56 15.99
N PHE A 73 -2.60 -4.23 16.62
CA PHE A 73 -2.69 -5.65 16.91
C PHE A 73 -3.10 -5.89 18.35
N LEU A 74 -3.95 -6.89 18.56
CA LEU A 74 -4.36 -7.35 19.87
C LEU A 74 -3.77 -8.73 20.10
N LYS A 75 -3.07 -8.91 21.23
CA LYS A 75 -2.59 -10.24 21.65
C LYS A 75 -3.79 -11.14 21.95
N THR A 76 -3.76 -12.36 21.42
CA THR A 76 -4.73 -13.42 21.73
C THR A 76 -4.02 -14.60 22.40
N ASP A 77 -4.79 -15.59 22.85
CA ASP A 77 -4.25 -16.81 23.47
C ASP A 77 -3.37 -17.63 22.50
N THR A 78 -3.64 -17.54 21.20
CA THR A 78 -3.01 -18.34 20.15
C THR A 78 -2.09 -17.54 19.22
N GLY A 79 -2.05 -16.21 19.37
CA GLY A 79 -1.33 -15.34 18.44
C GLY A 79 -1.71 -13.88 18.60
N TYR A 80 -2.09 -13.25 17.48
CA TYR A 80 -2.51 -11.86 17.41
C TYR A 80 -3.70 -11.71 16.47
N ALA A 81 -4.54 -10.71 16.70
CA ALA A 81 -5.65 -10.35 15.81
C ALA A 81 -5.54 -8.87 15.42
N ILE A 82 -6.12 -8.53 14.27
CA ILE A 82 -6.36 -7.12 13.91
C ILE A 82 -7.38 -6.53 14.87
N GLY A 83 -7.01 -5.41 15.49
CA GLY A 83 -7.89 -4.55 16.28
C GLY A 83 -8.44 -3.40 15.45
N GLU A 84 -8.26 -2.17 15.93
CA GLU A 84 -8.68 -0.98 15.19
C GLU A 84 -7.83 -0.74 13.94
N ILE A 85 -8.48 -0.34 12.84
CA ILE A 85 -7.84 0.05 11.60
C ILE A 85 -8.34 1.43 11.21
N CYS A 86 -7.42 2.36 11.02
CA CYS A 86 -7.69 3.69 10.52
C CYS A 86 -7.15 3.82 9.11
N VAL A 87 -7.99 4.30 8.18
CA VAL A 87 -7.65 4.55 6.79
C VAL A 87 -7.74 6.03 6.46
N ASN A 88 -6.74 6.55 5.75
CA ASN A 88 -6.69 7.94 5.31
C ASN A 88 -7.88 8.28 4.39
N ARG A 89 -8.55 9.40 4.67
CA ARG A 89 -9.66 9.93 3.86
C ARG A 89 -9.46 11.40 3.47
N ASP A 90 -8.24 11.91 3.60
CA ASP A 90 -7.86 13.21 3.06
C ASP A 90 -7.65 13.07 1.54
N PRO A 91 -8.54 13.64 0.70
CA PRO A 91 -8.47 13.47 -0.75
C PRO A 91 -7.22 14.10 -1.37
N SER A 92 -6.53 15.01 -0.66
CA SER A 92 -5.25 15.56 -1.12
C SER A 92 -4.07 14.59 -0.93
N GLN A 93 -4.24 13.55 -0.11
CA GLN A 93 -3.23 12.55 0.23
C GLN A 93 -3.55 11.16 -0.33
N TYR A 94 -4.84 10.79 -0.35
CA TYR A 94 -5.33 9.49 -0.77
C TYR A 94 -6.63 9.61 -1.56
N SER A 95 -6.61 9.20 -2.82
CA SER A 95 -7.72 9.39 -3.76
C SER A 95 -8.82 8.33 -3.65
N TYR A 96 -8.63 7.27 -2.87
CA TYR A 96 -9.62 6.22 -2.70
C TYR A 96 -10.41 6.45 -1.41
N SER A 97 -11.71 6.23 -1.49
CA SER A 97 -12.65 6.37 -0.37
C SER A 97 -13.60 5.18 -0.26
N ASP A 98 -13.31 4.07 -0.94
CA ASP A 98 -14.11 2.85 -0.96
C ASP A 98 -13.54 1.85 0.04
N ASP A 99 -14.27 1.61 1.12
CA ASP A 99 -13.85 0.71 2.20
C ASP A 99 -13.64 -0.73 1.71
N HIS A 100 -14.43 -1.22 0.75
CA HIS A 100 -14.28 -2.58 0.25
C HIS A 100 -13.04 -2.75 -0.64
N TYR A 101 -12.68 -1.69 -1.37
CA TYR A 101 -11.39 -1.64 -2.06
C TYR A 101 -10.24 -1.65 -1.07
N ASP A 102 -10.31 -0.82 -0.02
CA ASP A 102 -9.29 -0.73 1.02
C ASP A 102 -9.10 -2.04 1.80
N GLU A 103 -10.18 -2.74 2.13
CA GLU A 103 -10.15 -4.06 2.76
C GLU A 103 -9.31 -5.05 1.95
N LYS A 104 -9.56 -5.12 0.65
CA LYS A 104 -8.82 -6.01 -0.27
C LYS A 104 -7.38 -5.57 -0.44
N LEU A 105 -7.14 -4.25 -0.54
CA LEU A 105 -5.81 -3.72 -0.77
C LEU A 105 -4.94 -3.96 0.45
N LEU A 106 -5.44 -3.63 1.65
CA LEU A 106 -4.77 -3.90 2.91
C LEU A 106 -4.44 -5.38 3.07
N THR A 107 -5.41 -6.27 2.81
CA THR A 107 -5.20 -7.72 2.84
C THR A 107 -4.08 -8.14 1.90
N ALA A 108 -4.10 -7.69 0.65
CA ALA A 108 -3.07 -8.04 -0.33
C ALA A 108 -1.68 -7.51 0.07
N LEU A 109 -1.59 -6.31 0.66
CA LEU A 109 -0.32 -5.76 1.14
C LEU A 109 0.25 -6.56 2.32
N LEU A 110 -0.58 -6.95 3.28
CA LEU A 110 -0.17 -7.79 4.41
C LEU A 110 0.38 -9.14 3.91
N GLU A 111 -0.37 -9.81 3.03
CA GLU A 111 0.00 -11.11 2.50
C GLU A 111 1.28 -11.02 1.65
N ASN A 112 1.35 -10.08 0.70
CA ASN A 112 2.43 -10.03 -0.28
C ASN A 112 3.72 -9.42 0.25
N LEU A 113 3.63 -8.34 1.03
CA LEU A 113 4.82 -7.59 1.47
C LEU A 113 5.38 -8.08 2.80
N LEU A 114 4.52 -8.63 3.69
CA LEU A 114 4.92 -8.97 5.06
C LEU A 114 4.95 -10.48 5.31
N LEU A 115 4.01 -11.24 4.74
CA LEU A 115 3.92 -12.68 4.98
C LEU A 115 4.60 -13.54 3.90
N GLY A 116 4.85 -12.97 2.72
CA GLY A 116 5.51 -13.62 1.59
C GLY A 116 4.55 -14.47 0.75
N GLY A 117 3.25 -14.15 0.79
CA GLY A 117 2.22 -14.74 -0.05
C GLY A 117 2.15 -14.12 -1.45
N HIS A 118 1.14 -14.57 -2.22
CA HIS A 118 0.85 -14.10 -3.58
C HIS A 118 -0.67 -13.85 -3.74
N ALA A 119 -1.23 -13.06 -2.83
CA ALA A 119 -2.62 -12.62 -2.91
C ALA A 119 -2.83 -11.68 -4.11
N PRO A 120 -3.95 -11.80 -4.84
CA PRO A 120 -4.26 -10.90 -5.94
C PRO A 120 -4.51 -9.48 -5.42
N LEU A 121 -3.97 -8.48 -6.10
CA LEU A 121 -4.24 -7.09 -5.81
C LEU A 121 -5.64 -6.72 -6.32
N PRO A 122 -6.44 -5.95 -5.55
CA PRO A 122 -7.75 -5.53 -6.02
C PRO A 122 -7.62 -4.56 -7.20
N MET A 123 -8.56 -4.68 -8.14
CA MET A 123 -8.76 -3.65 -9.15
C MET A 123 -9.53 -2.49 -8.53
N ALA A 124 -9.05 -1.25 -8.73
CA ALA A 124 -9.83 -0.09 -8.35
C ALA A 124 -11.18 -0.06 -9.08
N PRO A 125 -12.26 0.33 -8.40
CA PRO A 125 -13.52 0.59 -9.07
C PRO A 125 -13.27 1.65 -10.16
N HIS A 126 -13.77 1.39 -11.38
CA HIS A 126 -13.69 2.26 -12.56
C HIS A 126 -12.40 2.24 -13.41
N VAL A 127 -11.46 1.31 -13.18
CA VAL A 127 -10.33 1.09 -14.11
C VAL A 127 -10.73 0.09 -15.21
N PRO A 128 -10.79 0.49 -16.51
CA PRO A 128 -11.08 -0.44 -17.59
C PRO A 128 -9.96 -1.46 -17.77
N ALA A 129 -10.32 -2.72 -18.09
CA ALA A 129 -9.36 -3.81 -18.28
C ALA A 129 -8.32 -3.48 -19.38
N GLY A 130 -7.04 -3.79 -19.13
CA GLY A 130 -5.92 -3.58 -20.05
C GLY A 130 -4.79 -2.74 -19.45
N ILE A 131 -4.10 -1.92 -20.25
CA ILE A 131 -2.94 -1.09 -19.83
C ILE A 131 -3.26 -0.18 -18.61
N ALA A 132 -4.52 0.23 -18.44
CA ALA A 132 -4.94 1.01 -17.28
C ALA A 132 -4.90 0.19 -15.97
N THR A 133 -5.16 -1.12 -16.04
CA THR A 133 -4.98 -2.06 -14.92
C THR A 133 -3.50 -2.15 -14.54
N ASP A 134 -2.61 -2.30 -15.52
CA ASP A 134 -1.17 -2.39 -15.26
C ASP A 134 -0.61 -1.09 -14.68
N LEU A 135 -1.05 0.06 -15.20
CA LEU A 135 -0.70 1.38 -14.66
C LEU A 135 -1.25 1.60 -13.25
N HIS A 136 -2.45 1.10 -12.96
CA HIS A 136 -3.04 1.14 -11.63
C HIS A 136 -2.26 0.26 -10.63
N LEU A 137 -1.88 -0.96 -11.02
CA LEU A 137 -1.07 -1.87 -10.21
C LEU A 137 0.35 -1.33 -9.98
N LEU A 138 0.97 -0.72 -11.01
CA LEU A 138 2.23 0.02 -10.91
C LEU A 138 2.13 1.25 -9.99
N HIS A 139 0.97 1.91 -9.98
CA HIS A 139 0.70 3.07 -9.13
C HIS A 139 0.48 2.64 -7.67
N VAL A 140 -0.34 1.63 -7.41
CA VAL A 140 -0.77 1.27 -6.06
C VAL A 140 0.18 0.29 -5.38
N ALA A 141 0.63 -0.75 -6.06
CA ALA A 141 1.36 -1.84 -5.43
C ALA A 141 2.83 -1.94 -5.85
N GLY A 142 3.23 -1.27 -6.94
CA GLY A 142 4.59 -1.40 -7.47
C GLY A 142 4.83 -2.69 -8.26
N VAL A 143 3.79 -3.49 -8.45
CA VAL A 143 3.88 -4.79 -9.12
C VAL A 143 3.64 -4.59 -10.62
N SER A 144 4.62 -4.96 -11.43
CA SER A 144 4.46 -5.15 -12.88
C SER A 144 4.17 -6.63 -13.12
N HIS A 145 2.98 -6.97 -13.63
CA HIS A 145 2.77 -8.30 -14.20
C HIS A 145 3.60 -8.38 -15.49
N LYS A 146 4.71 -9.11 -15.44
CA LYS A 146 5.34 -9.62 -16.65
C LYS A 146 4.57 -10.85 -17.06
N GLU A 147 3.71 -10.73 -18.06
CA GLU A 147 3.36 -11.87 -18.91
C GLU A 147 3.75 -11.55 -20.35
N GLU A 148 4.46 -12.51 -20.94
CA GLU A 148 5.04 -12.48 -22.27
C GLU A 148 3.95 -12.34 -23.34
N GLU A 149 3.96 -11.23 -24.08
CA GLU A 149 3.95 -11.17 -25.56
C GLU A 149 3.94 -9.69 -26.02
N GLN A 150 4.95 -9.31 -26.82
CA GLN A 150 5.07 -7.98 -27.45
C GLN A 150 3.98 -7.77 -28.51
N PRO A 151 3.47 -6.54 -28.72
CA PRO A 151 4.14 -5.64 -29.69
C PRO A 151 4.20 -4.14 -29.33
N GLN A 152 5.37 -3.57 -29.65
CA GLN A 152 5.77 -2.14 -29.76
C GLN A 152 5.72 -1.25 -28.51
N GLU A 153 6.89 -1.10 -27.89
CA GLU A 153 7.19 -0.13 -26.83
C GLU A 153 7.13 1.33 -27.32
N PRO A 154 6.37 2.22 -26.67
CA PRO A 154 6.66 3.64 -26.70
C PRO A 154 7.83 3.95 -25.75
N SER A 155 8.75 4.79 -26.21
CA SER A 155 9.94 5.23 -25.47
C SER A 155 9.61 5.67 -24.03
N ILE A 156 10.33 5.11 -23.06
CA ILE A 156 10.22 5.37 -21.62
C ILE A 156 10.22 6.87 -21.29
N SER A 157 10.98 7.69 -22.04
CA SER A 157 11.00 9.15 -21.84
C SER A 157 9.66 9.83 -22.12
N SER A 158 8.84 9.29 -23.03
CA SER A 158 7.52 9.83 -23.37
C SER A 158 6.49 9.48 -22.30
N ILE A 159 6.58 8.28 -21.71
CA ILE A 159 5.67 7.80 -20.67
C ILE A 159 5.86 8.61 -19.40
N TRP A 160 7.09 8.85 -18.94
CA TRP A 160 7.35 9.66 -17.75
C TRP A 160 6.98 11.14 -17.93
N GLY A 161 7.23 11.71 -19.11
CA GLY A 161 6.81 13.08 -19.43
C GLY A 161 5.29 13.24 -19.47
N TRP A 162 4.58 12.25 -20.00
CA TRP A 162 3.12 12.22 -20.01
C TRP A 162 2.53 11.95 -18.61
N LEU A 163 3.09 10.98 -17.86
CA LEU A 163 2.68 10.67 -16.49
C LEU A 163 2.87 11.86 -15.56
N TRP A 164 3.96 12.61 -15.70
CA TRP A 164 4.22 13.82 -14.89
C TRP A 164 3.23 14.94 -15.20
N ARG A 165 2.83 15.10 -16.48
CA ARG A 165 1.81 16.08 -16.89
C ARG A 165 0.41 15.68 -16.44
N TRP A 166 0.11 14.38 -16.42
CA TRP A 166 -1.14 13.83 -15.87
C TRP A 166 -1.18 13.95 -14.33
N LEU A 167 -0.07 13.67 -13.64
CA LEU A 167 0.11 13.89 -12.19
C LEU A 167 -0.08 15.37 -11.82
N LEU A 168 0.50 16.30 -12.58
CA LEU A 168 0.34 17.74 -12.35
C LEU A 168 -1.09 18.24 -12.62
N TRP A 169 -1.83 17.58 -13.51
CA TRP A 169 -3.24 17.89 -13.76
C TRP A 169 -4.13 17.43 -12.58
N LEU A 170 -3.84 16.28 -11.97
CA LEU A 170 -4.52 15.76 -10.77
C LEU A 170 -4.27 16.58 -9.49
N ILE A 171 -3.13 17.28 -9.38
CA ILE A 171 -2.79 18.11 -8.21
C ILE A 171 -3.46 19.50 -8.26
N LYS A 172 -4.02 19.89 -9.42
CA LYS A 172 -4.67 21.20 -9.64
C LYS A 172 -6.19 21.12 -9.87
N GLY A 173 -6.81 19.96 -9.69
CA GLY A 173 -8.25 19.73 -9.84
C GLY A 173 -8.91 19.42 -8.52
#